data_AF-A0A8T4MTN7-F1
#
_entry.id   AF-A0A8T4MTN7-F1
#
_cell.length_a   1.000
_cell.length_b   1.000
_cell.length_c   1.000
_cell.angle_alpha   90.00
_cell.angle_beta   90.00
_cell.angle_gamma   90.00
#
_symmetry.space_group_name_H-M   'P 1'
#
loop_
_entity.id
_entity.type
_entity.pdbx_description
1 polymer ?
#
loop_
_entity_poly.entity_id
_entity_poly.type
_entity_poly.pdbx_seq_one_letter_code
_entity_poly.pdbx_strand_id
1 'polypeptide(L)'
;MTAKIKLSKYALEDLYLNKNLSTYKIAKKFNCDPSVIQNRLKEYSISLRNPKKEIKISKEKLIDLYIVKKLSTQRIARILGISSCSVYYKLKKADIKLRSKNLLTINKEELQQLYIEQGLSLSQIAKKLGYSKVTIFNKLKKLGIKTRNLSLANTKYPKKSFDGNNKIKAYMIGFRLGDLNVKAINNDSTVFIKSSTTKKEQSDLIKTVYGKYGHFRINLIEGVYSIYCNLNSSFYFLIQKKDQIENWIFSNDNYFFAFLGGYSDAEGNFGVYSGMARFRLGTYDKNILMQAADKLNKLGIITKFNLEGRAIIGKQNQDFYRISINEKKSLLKFIKNIKPFILHKKRFNDLILCENNILERNKKHRI
;
A
#
# COMPACT_ATOMS: atom_id res chain seq x y z
N MET A 1 42.01 39.16 13.39
CA MET A 1 42.02 40.20 14.43
C MET A 1 40.83 39.99 15.34
N THR A 2 41.02 39.50 16.56
CA THR A 2 39.93 39.35 17.54
C THR A 2 39.61 40.70 18.14
N ALA A 3 38.38 41.18 17.98
CA ALA A 3 37.93 42.43 18.59
C ALA A 3 38.15 42.37 20.11
N LYS A 4 38.98 43.28 20.65
CA LYS A 4 39.17 43.43 22.10
C LYS A 4 37.89 44.03 22.68
N ILE A 5 36.96 43.18 23.10
CA ILE A 5 35.80 43.62 23.87
C ILE A 5 36.30 44.14 25.22
N LYS A 6 35.84 45.35 25.58
CA LYS A 6 36.08 46.01 26.86
C LYS A 6 35.00 45.57 27.85
N LEU A 7 35.06 44.30 28.27
CA LEU A 7 34.15 43.74 29.28
C LEU A 7 34.89 43.65 30.61
N SER A 8 34.44 44.39 31.63
CA SER A 8 35.07 44.36 32.95
C SER A 8 34.85 43.03 33.66
N LYS A 9 35.76 42.67 34.58
CA LYS A 9 35.66 41.47 35.42
C LYS A 9 34.30 41.39 36.13
N TYR A 10 33.88 42.46 36.79
CA TYR A 10 32.60 42.54 37.51
C TYR A 10 31.39 42.33 36.59
N ALA A 11 31.36 42.96 35.42
CA ALA A 11 30.26 42.80 34.47
C ALA A 11 30.20 41.37 33.90
N LEU A 12 31.35 40.73 33.66
CA LEU A 12 31.39 39.35 33.20
C LEU A 12 30.97 38.36 34.31
N GLU A 13 31.39 38.58 35.55
CA GLU A 13 30.96 37.80 36.72
C GLU A 13 29.46 37.90 36.96
N ASP A 14 28.90 39.11 36.93
CA ASP A 14 27.46 39.31 37.11
C ASP A 14 26.65 38.63 36.00
N LEU A 15 27.05 38.80 34.74
CA LEU A 15 26.35 38.16 33.62
C LEU A 15 26.48 36.63 33.64
N TYR A 16 27.66 36.11 33.99
CA TYR A 16 27.94 34.68 33.93
C TYR A 16 27.48 33.92 35.17
N LEU A 17 27.79 34.39 36.38
CA LEU A 17 27.48 33.73 37.64
C LEU A 17 26.10 34.13 38.17
N ASN A 18 25.82 35.42 38.36
CA ASN A 18 24.58 35.88 38.99
C ASN A 18 23.36 35.75 38.08
N LYS A 19 23.46 36.28 36.85
CA LYS A 19 22.39 36.22 35.83
C LYS A 19 22.34 34.91 35.06
N ASN A 20 23.23 33.98 35.40
CA ASN A 20 23.29 32.62 34.87
C ASN A 20 23.29 32.51 33.32
N LEU A 21 23.85 33.51 32.60
CA LEU A 21 23.90 33.49 31.14
C LEU A 21 25.00 32.56 30.63
N SER A 22 24.73 31.85 29.52
CA SER A 22 25.77 31.04 28.85
C SER A 22 26.78 31.93 28.13
N THR A 23 28.01 31.42 27.93
CA THR A 23 29.04 32.14 27.16
C THR A 23 28.57 32.51 25.76
N TYR A 24 27.70 31.71 25.14
CA TYR A 24 27.04 32.00 23.87
C TYR A 24 26.08 33.20 23.95
N LYS A 25 25.23 33.27 24.99
CA LYS A 25 24.30 34.39 25.18
C LYS A 25 25.05 35.70 25.46
N ILE A 26 26.11 35.63 26.26
CA ILE A 26 26.99 36.77 26.54
C ILE A 26 27.69 37.20 25.23
N ALA A 27 28.25 36.24 24.48
CA ALA A 27 28.92 36.53 23.22
C ALA A 27 27.99 37.19 22.18
N LYS A 28 26.74 36.73 22.10
CA LYS A 28 25.71 37.36 21.25
C LYS A 28 25.40 38.80 21.70
N LYS A 29 25.33 39.06 23.01
CA LYS A 29 25.09 40.41 23.56
C LYS A 29 26.22 41.39 23.24
N PHE A 30 27.45 40.91 23.16
CA PHE A 30 28.64 41.72 22.84
C PHE A 30 29.14 41.54 21.41
N ASN A 31 28.32 40.95 20.54
CA ASN A 31 28.60 40.68 19.13
C ASN A 31 30.00 40.09 18.88
N CYS A 32 30.33 39.02 19.60
CA CYS A 32 31.63 38.37 19.48
C CYS A 32 31.53 36.85 19.42
N ASP A 33 32.67 36.22 19.15
CA ASP A 33 32.77 34.77 19.20
C ASP A 33 32.73 34.25 20.67
N PRO A 34 32.01 33.16 20.97
CA PRO A 34 31.96 32.56 22.31
C PRO A 34 33.33 32.16 22.89
N SER A 35 34.35 31.94 22.06
CA SER A 35 35.73 31.71 22.48
C SER A 35 36.36 32.94 23.16
N VAL A 36 35.98 34.16 22.74
CA VAL A 36 36.46 35.41 23.35
C VAL A 36 35.97 35.52 24.80
N ILE A 37 34.69 35.25 25.04
CA ILE A 37 34.12 35.23 26.40
C ILE A 37 34.78 34.13 27.25
N GLN A 38 35.02 32.95 26.69
CA GLN A 38 35.73 31.87 27.41
C GLN A 38 37.17 32.26 27.77
N ASN A 39 37.88 32.96 26.89
CA ASN A 39 39.24 33.43 27.16
C ASN A 39 39.25 34.52 28.23
N ARG A 40 38.28 35.46 28.22
CA ARG A 40 38.13 36.47 29.28
C ARG A 40 37.77 35.86 30.64
N LEU A 41 36.91 34.84 30.67
CA LEU A 41 36.62 34.10 31.90
C LEU A 41 37.90 33.49 32.50
N LYS A 42 38.79 32.94 31.65
CA LYS A 42 40.09 32.41 32.09
C LYS A 42 41.05 33.52 32.55
N GLU A 43 41.16 34.60 31.78
CA GLU A 43 42.03 35.75 32.08
C GLU A 43 41.69 36.39 33.43
N TYR A 44 40.40 36.51 33.74
CA TYR A 44 39.94 37.06 35.03
C TYR A 44 39.84 36.02 36.16
N SER A 45 40.27 34.78 35.91
CA SER A 45 40.22 33.66 36.86
C SER A 45 38.81 33.37 37.39
N ILE A 46 37.79 33.55 36.56
CA ILE A 46 36.40 33.25 36.88
C ILE A 46 36.14 31.76 36.61
N SER A 47 35.74 31.01 37.64
CA SER A 47 35.46 29.58 37.53
C SER A 47 34.36 29.27 36.52
N LEU A 48 34.65 28.35 35.58
CA LEU A 48 33.65 27.85 34.65
C LEU A 48 32.63 27.00 35.39
N ARG A 49 31.32 27.21 35.14
CA ARG A 49 30.24 26.44 35.77
C ARG A 49 30.34 24.93 35.52
N ASN A 50 30.84 24.54 34.35
CA ASN A 50 31.02 23.15 33.95
C ASN A 50 32.47 22.96 33.44
N PRO A 51 33.45 22.76 34.33
CA PRO A 51 34.81 22.50 33.91
C PRO A 51 34.87 21.19 33.11
N LYS A 52 35.69 21.15 32.05
CA LYS A 52 35.93 19.90 31.31
C LYS A 52 36.63 18.93 32.25
N LYS A 53 35.94 17.89 32.72
CA LYS A 53 36.54 16.82 33.52
C LYS A 53 37.55 16.07 32.66
N GLU A 54 38.84 16.28 32.94
CA GLU A 54 39.90 15.56 32.24
C GLU A 54 40.02 14.15 32.81
N ILE A 55 39.54 13.16 32.06
CA ILE A 55 39.71 11.76 32.45
C ILE A 55 41.06 11.27 31.93
N LYS A 56 42.02 11.13 32.85
CA LYS A 56 43.30 10.44 32.58
C LYS A 56 43.01 8.95 32.44
N ILE A 57 43.27 8.41 31.26
CA ILE A 57 43.09 6.98 30.95
C ILE A 57 44.42 6.51 30.39
N SER A 58 44.95 5.43 30.96
CA SER A 58 46.22 4.85 30.51
C SER A 58 46.08 4.17 29.15
N LYS A 59 47.18 4.04 28.42
CA LYS A 59 47.20 3.37 27.11
C LYS A 59 46.82 1.90 27.24
N GLU A 60 47.30 1.24 28.29
CA GLU A 60 47.04 -0.17 28.61
C GLU A 60 45.54 -0.39 28.83
N LYS A 61 44.87 0.54 29.52
CA LYS A 61 43.42 0.45 29.75
C LYS A 61 42.62 0.60 28.46
N LEU A 62 43.07 1.45 27.53
CA LEU A 62 42.45 1.57 26.20
C LEU A 62 42.66 0.31 25.36
N ILE A 63 43.84 -0.32 25.43
CA ILE A 63 44.14 -1.58 24.74
C ILE A 63 43.28 -2.72 25.31
N ASP A 64 43.18 -2.84 26.64
CA ASP A 64 42.31 -3.83 27.29
C ASP A 64 40.85 -3.68 26.82
N LEU A 65 40.29 -2.47 26.90
CA LEU A 65 38.89 -2.23 26.55
C LEU A 65 38.62 -2.37 25.04
N TYR A 66 39.52 -1.88 24.19
CA TYR A 66 39.30 -1.81 22.74
C TYR A 66 39.84 -3.02 21.96
N ILE A 67 41.00 -3.56 22.30
CA ILE A 67 41.59 -4.69 21.56
C ILE A 67 41.20 -6.02 22.20
N VAL A 68 41.47 -6.18 23.49
CA VAL A 68 41.26 -7.46 24.20
C VAL A 68 39.76 -7.74 24.37
N LYS A 69 39.02 -6.81 24.99
CA LYS A 69 37.58 -6.94 25.25
C LYS A 69 36.70 -6.60 24.05
N LYS A 70 37.30 -6.16 22.93
CA LYS A 70 36.65 -5.84 21.65
C LYS A 70 35.43 -4.88 21.77
N LEU A 71 35.38 -4.03 22.79
CA LEU A 71 34.25 -3.11 23.01
C LEU A 71 34.22 -1.99 21.97
N SER A 72 33.02 -1.51 21.60
CA SER A 72 32.88 -0.36 20.71
C SER A 72 33.28 0.94 21.42
N THR A 73 33.66 1.99 20.67
CA THR A 73 33.97 3.30 21.26
C THR A 73 32.79 3.88 22.03
N GLN A 74 31.55 3.54 21.68
CA GLN A 74 30.34 3.93 22.40
C GLN A 74 30.17 3.20 23.74
N ARG A 75 30.55 1.92 23.82
CA ARG A 75 30.52 1.17 25.10
C ARG A 75 31.64 1.66 26.02
N ILE A 76 32.82 1.88 25.48
CA ILE A 76 33.96 2.45 26.21
C ILE A 76 33.60 3.85 26.75
N ALA A 77 32.96 4.68 25.93
CA ALA A 77 32.46 5.99 26.33
C ALA A 77 31.52 5.92 27.54
N ARG A 78 30.58 4.96 27.54
CA ARG A 78 29.66 4.73 28.66
C ARG A 78 30.38 4.27 29.93
N ILE A 79 31.31 3.32 29.81
CA ILE A 79 32.11 2.82 30.94
C ILE A 79 32.93 3.95 31.58
N LEU A 80 33.46 4.85 30.75
CA LEU A 80 34.37 5.92 31.19
C LEU A 80 33.65 7.24 31.46
N GLY A 81 32.33 7.35 31.22
CA GLY A 81 31.58 8.59 31.38
C GLY A 81 32.03 9.74 30.45
N ILE A 82 32.53 9.42 29.25
CA ILE A 82 33.00 10.40 28.25
C ILE A 82 32.28 10.24 26.91
N SER A 83 32.45 11.19 26.00
CA SER A 83 31.92 11.07 24.64
C SER A 83 32.67 10.01 23.82
N SER A 84 31.98 9.35 22.89
CA SER A 84 32.60 8.41 21.94
C SER A 84 33.64 9.08 21.03
N CYS A 85 33.47 10.37 20.72
CA CYS A 85 34.46 11.19 20.03
C CYS A 85 35.73 11.37 20.87
N SER A 86 35.61 11.55 22.18
CA SER A 86 36.76 11.63 23.09
C SER A 86 37.51 10.30 23.17
N VAL A 87 36.80 9.16 23.19
CA VAL A 87 37.42 7.83 23.10
C VAL A 87 38.17 7.68 21.78
N TYR A 88 37.54 8.04 20.66
CA TYR A 88 38.17 7.99 19.34
C TYR A 88 39.45 8.84 19.29
N TYR A 89 39.41 10.07 19.80
CA TYR A 89 40.57 10.95 19.86
C TYR A 89 41.69 10.37 20.74
N LYS A 90 41.34 9.78 21.89
CA LYS A 90 42.32 9.12 22.78
C LYS A 90 42.95 7.88 22.14
N LEU A 91 42.18 7.06 21.42
CA LEU A 91 42.73 5.93 20.65
C LEU A 91 43.71 6.42 19.58
N LYS A 92 43.37 7.49 18.86
CA LYS A 92 44.25 8.10 17.85
C LYS A 92 45.51 8.70 18.47
N LYS A 93 45.39 9.43 19.59
CA LYS A 93 46.53 10.04 20.30
C LYS A 93 47.47 8.98 20.89
N ALA A 94 46.94 7.82 21.29
CA ALA A 94 47.72 6.70 21.81
C ALA A 94 48.31 5.79 20.71
N ASP A 95 48.12 6.16 19.43
CA ASP A 95 48.53 5.41 18.24
C ASP A 95 47.98 3.96 18.18
N ILE A 96 46.74 3.78 18.63
CA ILE A 96 46.05 2.49 18.58
C ILE A 96 45.28 2.40 17.26
N LYS A 97 45.61 1.40 16.44
CA LYS A 97 44.96 1.15 15.14
C LYS A 97 43.45 0.99 15.31
N LEU A 98 42.70 1.87 14.67
CA LEU A 98 41.23 1.83 14.66
C LEU A 98 40.74 0.67 13.79
N ARG A 99 39.69 -0.01 14.23
CA ARG A 99 39.01 -1.03 13.44
C ARG A 99 38.45 -0.42 12.16
N SER A 100 38.67 -1.09 11.03
CA SER A 100 38.16 -0.65 9.74
C SER A 100 36.62 -0.66 9.73
N LYS A 101 36.03 0.26 8.97
CA LYS A 101 34.59 0.23 8.71
C LYS A 101 34.31 -1.01 7.85
N ASN A 102 33.41 -1.88 8.30
CA ASN A 102 32.93 -2.98 7.48
C ASN A 102 32.10 -2.39 6.32
N LEU A 103 32.74 -2.23 5.15
CA LEU A 103 32.13 -1.68 3.95
C LEU A 103 31.47 -2.80 3.16
N LEU A 104 30.20 -2.63 2.82
CA LEU A 104 29.48 -3.57 1.99
C LEU A 104 30.09 -3.61 0.57
N THR A 105 30.71 -4.73 0.23
CA THR A 105 31.46 -4.97 -1.02
C THR A 105 30.61 -5.43 -2.20
N ILE A 106 29.30 -5.63 -2.03
CA ILE A 106 28.39 -6.02 -3.12
C ILE A 106 28.40 -5.00 -4.28
N ASN A 107 28.36 -5.51 -5.52
CA ASN A 107 28.21 -4.69 -6.72
C ASN A 107 26.75 -4.24 -6.91
N LYS A 108 26.48 -3.45 -7.95
CA LYS A 108 25.16 -2.85 -8.16
C LYS A 108 24.15 -3.88 -8.66
N GLU A 109 24.60 -4.73 -9.57
CA GLU A 109 23.82 -5.74 -10.27
C GLU A 109 23.28 -6.79 -9.29
N GLU A 110 24.15 -7.32 -8.44
CA GLU A 110 23.77 -8.32 -7.43
C GLU A 110 22.83 -7.73 -6.37
N LEU A 111 23.06 -6.49 -5.94
CA LEU A 111 22.15 -5.82 -5.00
C LEU A 111 20.79 -5.51 -5.66
N GLN A 112 20.78 -5.17 -6.94
CA GLN A 112 19.56 -4.95 -7.72
C GLN A 112 18.79 -6.25 -7.93
N GLN A 113 19.47 -7.36 -8.21
CA GLN A 113 18.85 -8.67 -8.32
C GLN A 113 18.20 -9.09 -7.00
N LEU A 114 18.91 -8.97 -5.88
CA LEU A 114 18.36 -9.31 -4.55
C LEU A 114 17.16 -8.42 -4.17
N TYR A 115 17.25 -7.11 -4.46
CA TYR A 115 16.25 -6.14 -4.03
C TYR A 115 15.07 -6.00 -4.99
N ILE A 116 15.31 -5.86 -6.29
CA ILE A 116 14.25 -5.61 -7.28
C ILE A 116 13.67 -6.95 -7.76
N GLU A 117 14.50 -7.84 -8.30
CA GLU A 117 14.03 -9.05 -8.98
C GLU A 117 13.52 -10.10 -7.99
N GLN A 118 14.31 -10.40 -6.95
CA GLN A 118 13.93 -11.36 -5.90
C GLN A 118 13.00 -10.76 -4.84
N GLY A 119 12.81 -9.43 -4.85
CA GLY A 119 11.87 -8.76 -3.94
C GLY A 119 12.25 -8.81 -2.45
N LEU A 120 13.50 -9.13 -2.09
CA LEU A 120 13.90 -9.28 -0.69
C LEU A 120 13.81 -7.95 0.07
N SER A 121 13.42 -8.00 1.34
CA SER A 121 13.45 -6.85 2.25
C SER A 121 14.89 -6.51 2.66
N LEU A 122 15.12 -5.26 3.09
CA LEU A 122 16.42 -4.85 3.64
C LEU A 122 16.87 -5.73 4.80
N SER A 123 15.92 -6.25 5.59
CA SER A 123 16.16 -7.20 6.68
C SER A 123 16.66 -8.55 6.18
N GLN A 124 16.03 -9.09 5.14
CA GLN A 124 16.42 -10.36 4.53
C GLN A 124 17.79 -10.25 3.85
N ILE A 125 18.02 -9.17 3.11
CA ILE A 125 19.33 -8.91 2.47
C ILE A 125 20.41 -8.73 3.54
N ALA A 126 20.13 -7.94 4.59
CA ALA A 126 21.02 -7.75 5.74
C ALA A 126 21.40 -9.08 6.39
N LYS A 127 20.41 -9.95 6.67
CA LYS A 127 20.64 -11.28 7.24
C LYS A 127 21.45 -12.18 6.29
N LYS A 128 21.12 -12.16 4.99
CA LYS A 128 21.81 -12.96 3.96
C LYS A 128 23.28 -12.58 3.79
N LEU A 129 23.58 -11.28 3.86
CA LEU A 129 24.93 -10.76 3.63
C LEU A 129 25.73 -10.53 4.93
N GLY A 130 25.13 -10.67 6.11
CA GLY A 130 25.80 -10.42 7.39
C GLY A 130 26.01 -8.94 7.72
N TYR A 131 25.20 -8.03 7.18
CA TYR A 131 25.30 -6.58 7.40
C TYR A 131 24.08 -6.02 8.14
N SER A 132 24.17 -4.76 8.58
CA SER A 132 23.00 -4.05 9.12
C SER A 132 22.07 -3.58 8.00
N LYS A 133 20.76 -3.48 8.30
CA LYS A 133 19.75 -2.93 7.37
C LYS A 133 20.10 -1.52 6.90
N VAL A 134 20.68 -0.71 7.79
CA VAL A 134 21.14 0.66 7.51
C VAL A 134 22.29 0.65 6.52
N THR A 135 23.22 -0.31 6.63
CA THR A 135 24.32 -0.48 5.67
C THR A 135 23.79 -0.79 4.27
N ILE A 136 22.83 -1.72 4.15
CA ILE A 136 22.20 -2.05 2.86
C ILE A 136 21.47 -0.83 2.29
N PHE A 137 20.67 -0.14 3.10
CA PHE A 137 19.93 1.06 2.70
C PHE A 137 20.85 2.18 2.18
N ASN A 138 21.93 2.46 2.90
CA ASN A 138 22.90 3.47 2.50
C ASN A 138 23.60 3.10 1.19
N LYS A 139 23.88 1.80 0.97
CA LYS A 139 24.44 1.33 -0.30
C LYS A 139 23.44 1.49 -1.45
N LEU A 140 22.17 1.13 -1.27
CA LEU A 140 21.12 1.36 -2.28
C LEU A 140 21.06 2.82 -2.70
N LYS A 141 21.03 3.74 -1.72
CA LYS A 141 21.07 5.19 -1.97
C LYS A 141 22.33 5.61 -2.72
N LYS A 142 23.51 5.14 -2.30
CA LYS A 142 24.79 5.46 -2.95
C LYS A 142 24.84 4.99 -4.41
N LEU A 143 24.21 3.86 -4.73
CA LEU A 143 24.15 3.28 -6.08
C LEU A 143 22.99 3.80 -6.93
N GLY A 144 22.18 4.74 -6.41
CA GLY A 144 21.03 5.30 -7.12
C GLY A 144 19.87 4.32 -7.32
N ILE A 145 19.82 3.20 -6.59
CA ILE A 145 18.73 2.23 -6.70
C ILE A 145 17.51 2.77 -5.95
N LYS A 146 16.39 2.95 -6.66
CA LYS A 146 15.15 3.49 -6.09
C LYS A 146 14.65 2.59 -4.96
N THR A 147 14.64 3.14 -3.75
CA THR A 147 14.12 2.43 -2.57
C THR A 147 12.60 2.40 -2.58
N ARG A 148 12.02 1.29 -2.12
CA ARG A 148 10.58 1.14 -1.89
C ARG A 148 10.08 2.22 -0.93
N ASN A 149 8.87 2.72 -1.17
CA ASN A 149 8.21 3.63 -0.22
C ASN A 149 7.91 2.89 1.10
N LEU A 150 7.62 3.64 2.16
CA LEU A 150 7.41 3.10 3.50
C LEU A 150 6.30 2.03 3.54
N SER A 151 5.24 2.22 2.75
CA SER A 151 4.13 1.26 2.66
C SER A 151 4.57 -0.09 2.05
N LEU A 152 5.30 -0.06 0.94
CA LEU A 152 5.84 -1.26 0.31
C LEU A 152 6.89 -1.94 1.20
N ALA A 153 7.71 -1.16 1.89
CA ALA A 153 8.72 -1.68 2.81
C ALA A 153 8.12 -2.41 4.03
N ASN A 154 6.97 -1.94 4.52
CA ASN A 154 6.25 -2.51 5.66
C ASN A 154 5.18 -3.55 5.27
N THR A 155 5.05 -3.87 3.98
CA THR A 155 4.05 -4.82 3.51
C THR A 155 4.44 -6.25 3.93
N LYS A 156 3.66 -6.86 4.82
CA LYS A 156 3.87 -8.24 5.31
C LYS A 156 3.57 -9.32 4.25
N TYR A 157 2.60 -9.07 3.38
CA TYR A 157 2.11 -10.03 2.38
C TYR A 157 2.36 -9.50 0.97
N PRO A 158 3.00 -10.27 0.08
CA PRO A 158 3.28 -9.81 -1.28
C PRO A 158 1.99 -9.45 -2.02
N LYS A 159 2.02 -8.34 -2.76
CA LYS A 159 0.93 -7.90 -3.63
C LYS A 159 1.41 -7.96 -5.07
N LYS A 160 0.67 -8.65 -5.94
CA LYS A 160 0.97 -8.75 -7.37
C LYS A 160 0.23 -7.65 -8.12
N SER A 161 0.93 -6.98 -9.04
CA SER A 161 0.29 -6.00 -9.92
C SER A 161 -0.69 -6.68 -10.88
N PHE A 162 -1.70 -5.91 -11.28
CA PHE A 162 -2.57 -6.24 -12.38
C PHE A 162 -1.73 -6.40 -13.66
N ASP A 163 -2.03 -7.44 -14.43
CA ASP A 163 -1.28 -7.83 -15.63
C ASP A 163 -1.63 -6.98 -16.87
N GLY A 164 -2.63 -6.11 -16.76
CA GLY A 164 -3.09 -5.25 -17.86
C GLY A 164 -4.10 -5.93 -18.79
N ASN A 165 -4.60 -7.13 -18.48
CA ASN A 165 -5.57 -7.81 -19.32
C ASN A 165 -6.93 -7.09 -19.30
N ASN A 166 -7.26 -6.37 -20.38
CA ASN A 166 -8.49 -5.57 -20.48
C ASN A 166 -9.79 -6.38 -20.30
N LYS A 167 -9.81 -7.66 -20.70
CA LYS A 167 -10.98 -8.54 -20.50
C LYS A 167 -11.22 -8.81 -19.01
N ILE A 168 -10.16 -9.13 -18.26
CA ILE A 168 -10.24 -9.31 -16.81
C ILE A 168 -10.56 -7.98 -16.13
N LYS A 169 -9.98 -6.87 -16.61
CA LYS A 169 -10.26 -5.52 -16.12
C LYS A 169 -11.74 -5.17 -16.24
N ALA A 170 -12.33 -5.42 -17.42
CA ALA A 170 -13.75 -5.17 -17.70
C ALA A 170 -14.64 -5.97 -16.75
N TYR A 171 -14.36 -7.27 -16.59
CA TYR A 171 -15.04 -8.13 -15.63
C TYR A 171 -14.96 -7.57 -14.20
N MET A 172 -13.77 -7.19 -13.74
CA MET A 172 -13.59 -6.66 -12.39
C MET A 172 -14.35 -5.35 -12.16
N ILE A 173 -14.39 -4.47 -13.16
CA ILE A 173 -15.17 -3.22 -13.09
C ILE A 173 -16.67 -3.52 -12.99
N GLY A 174 -17.18 -4.42 -13.84
CA GLY A 174 -18.58 -4.86 -13.76
C GLY A 174 -18.91 -5.43 -12.39
N PHE A 175 -18.15 -6.41 -11.93
CA PHE A 175 -18.37 -7.03 -10.62
C PHE A 175 -18.24 -6.04 -9.45
N ARG A 176 -17.34 -5.05 -9.56
CA ARG A 176 -17.18 -3.97 -8.59
C ARG A 176 -18.44 -3.11 -8.44
N LEU A 177 -19.14 -2.81 -9.53
CA LEU A 177 -20.26 -1.87 -9.50
C LEU A 177 -21.44 -2.38 -8.65
N GLY A 178 -21.67 -3.69 -8.64
CA GLY A 178 -22.69 -4.35 -7.80
C GLY A 178 -22.22 -4.58 -6.36
N ASP A 179 -21.34 -5.57 -6.15
CA ASP A 179 -21.22 -6.23 -4.84
C ASP A 179 -20.03 -5.79 -3.97
N LEU A 180 -19.15 -4.94 -4.48
CA LEU A 180 -17.93 -4.56 -3.76
C LEU A 180 -18.03 -3.15 -3.20
N ASN A 181 -17.29 -2.89 -2.14
CA ASN A 181 -16.95 -1.56 -1.66
C ASN A 181 -15.43 -1.43 -1.76
N VAL A 182 -14.95 -0.45 -2.52
CA VAL A 182 -13.51 -0.28 -2.78
C VAL A 182 -13.09 1.14 -2.45
N LYS A 183 -11.99 1.28 -1.71
CA LYS A 183 -11.40 2.55 -1.29
C LYS A 183 -9.88 2.53 -1.37
N ALA A 184 -9.28 3.69 -1.58
CA ALA A 184 -7.85 3.85 -1.45
C ALA A 184 -7.50 4.00 0.04
N ILE A 185 -6.43 3.34 0.49
CA ILE A 185 -5.92 3.44 1.86
C ILE A 185 -4.46 3.88 1.79
N ASN A 186 -4.12 4.90 2.59
CA ASN A 186 -2.79 5.54 2.75
C ASN A 186 -2.23 6.14 1.46
N ASN A 187 -2.02 7.48 1.38
CA ASN A 187 -1.33 8.24 0.32
C ASN A 187 -1.05 7.44 -0.97
N ASP A 188 -2.15 6.96 -1.54
CA ASP A 188 -2.29 6.21 -2.77
C ASP A 188 -1.64 4.81 -2.95
N SER A 189 -1.16 4.12 -1.91
CA SER A 189 -0.42 2.86 -2.10
C SER A 189 -1.25 1.56 -2.08
N THR A 190 -2.47 1.59 -1.55
CA THR A 190 -3.29 0.37 -1.34
C THR A 190 -4.72 0.57 -1.79
N VAL A 191 -5.22 -0.35 -2.62
CA VAL A 191 -6.63 -0.46 -2.98
C VAL A 191 -7.26 -1.51 -2.08
N PHE A 192 -8.22 -1.10 -1.25
CA PHE A 192 -8.88 -1.95 -0.27
C PHE A 192 -10.28 -2.32 -0.75
N ILE A 193 -10.51 -3.62 -0.93
CA ILE A 193 -11.80 -4.19 -1.27
C ILE A 193 -12.44 -4.72 0.02
N LYS A 194 -13.71 -4.39 0.21
CA LYS A 194 -14.60 -4.92 1.24
C LYS A 194 -15.88 -5.43 0.58
N SER A 195 -16.41 -6.54 1.07
CA SER A 195 -17.75 -7.02 0.73
C SER A 195 -18.31 -7.82 1.91
N SER A 196 -19.62 -8.05 1.92
CA SER A 196 -20.30 -8.85 2.93
C SER A 196 -21.39 -9.69 2.27
N THR A 197 -21.51 -10.96 2.66
CA THR A 197 -22.48 -11.87 2.04
C THR A 197 -22.87 -13.00 2.99
N THR A 198 -24.09 -13.49 2.89
CA THR A 198 -24.54 -14.72 3.56
C THR A 198 -24.27 -15.98 2.74
N LYS A 199 -23.72 -15.83 1.51
CA LYS A 199 -23.46 -16.93 0.58
C LYS A 199 -21.97 -17.16 0.43
N LYS A 200 -21.51 -18.37 0.78
CA LYS A 200 -20.09 -18.73 0.72
C LYS A 200 -19.54 -18.67 -0.70
N GLU A 201 -20.35 -19.03 -1.70
CA GLU A 201 -20.01 -19.02 -3.12
C GLU A 201 -19.57 -17.63 -3.60
N GLN A 202 -20.21 -16.58 -3.08
CA GLN A 202 -19.85 -15.20 -3.40
C GLN A 202 -18.48 -14.84 -2.83
N SER A 203 -18.16 -15.32 -1.64
CA SER A 203 -16.82 -15.18 -1.07
C SER A 203 -15.75 -15.92 -1.89
N ASP A 204 -16.06 -17.14 -2.32
CA ASP A 204 -15.13 -17.95 -3.13
C ASP A 204 -14.88 -17.30 -4.50
N LEU A 205 -15.89 -16.65 -5.08
CA LEU A 205 -15.75 -15.85 -6.29
C LEU A 205 -14.78 -14.67 -6.07
N ILE A 206 -15.00 -13.86 -5.03
CA ILE A 206 -14.12 -12.71 -4.73
C ILE A 206 -12.68 -13.20 -4.51
N LYS A 207 -12.50 -14.32 -3.81
CA LYS A 207 -11.17 -14.93 -3.61
C LYS A 207 -10.52 -15.34 -4.92
N THR A 208 -11.29 -15.92 -5.85
CA THR A 208 -10.81 -16.35 -7.17
C THR A 208 -10.38 -15.15 -8.02
N VAL A 209 -11.18 -14.08 -8.01
CA VAL A 209 -10.94 -12.89 -8.83
C VAL A 209 -9.77 -12.06 -8.28
N TYR A 210 -9.73 -11.80 -6.97
CA TYR A 210 -8.81 -10.83 -6.37
C TYR A 210 -7.72 -11.44 -5.48
N GLY A 211 -7.94 -12.62 -4.92
CA GLY A 211 -7.04 -13.20 -3.92
C GLY A 211 -5.62 -13.51 -4.42
N LYS A 212 -5.46 -13.73 -5.73
CA LYS A 212 -4.14 -13.91 -6.36
C LYS A 212 -3.30 -12.63 -6.46
N TYR A 213 -3.91 -11.45 -6.25
CA TYR A 213 -3.25 -10.15 -6.40
C TYR A 213 -2.87 -9.49 -5.08
N GLY A 214 -3.40 -9.97 -3.95
CA GLY A 214 -3.12 -9.33 -2.68
C GLY A 214 -3.60 -10.12 -1.48
N HIS A 215 -3.56 -9.48 -0.33
CA HIS A 215 -3.88 -10.15 0.93
C HIS A 215 -5.38 -10.27 1.12
N PHE A 216 -5.91 -11.48 0.92
CA PHE A 216 -7.32 -11.82 1.11
C PHE A 216 -7.58 -12.34 2.52
N ARG A 217 -8.65 -11.85 3.15
CA ARG A 217 -9.13 -12.25 4.48
C ARG A 217 -10.65 -12.38 4.47
N ILE A 218 -11.14 -13.37 5.21
CA ILE A 218 -12.57 -13.61 5.41
C ILE A 218 -12.81 -13.89 6.88
N ASN A 219 -13.84 -13.27 7.45
CA ASN A 219 -14.32 -13.53 8.81
C ASN A 219 -15.81 -13.87 8.75
N LEU A 220 -16.25 -14.88 9.50
CA LEU A 220 -17.67 -15.21 9.66
C LEU A 220 -18.16 -14.60 10.97
N ILE A 221 -19.13 -13.69 10.89
CA ILE A 221 -19.72 -13.00 12.05
C ILE A 221 -21.23 -13.13 11.92
N GLU A 222 -21.89 -13.75 12.89
CA GLU A 222 -23.36 -13.90 12.93
C GLU A 222 -23.96 -14.45 11.61
N GLY A 223 -23.31 -15.44 11.00
CA GLY A 223 -23.78 -16.04 9.74
C GLY A 223 -23.48 -15.21 8.47
N VAL A 224 -22.82 -14.05 8.60
CA VAL A 224 -22.40 -13.20 7.49
C VAL A 224 -20.89 -13.26 7.28
N TYR A 225 -20.46 -13.58 6.06
CA TYR A 225 -19.05 -13.51 5.67
C TYR A 225 -18.65 -12.07 5.39
N SER A 226 -17.77 -11.51 6.21
CA SER A 226 -17.08 -10.24 5.96
C SER A 226 -15.77 -10.47 5.23
N ILE A 227 -15.66 -9.94 4.03
CA ILE A 227 -14.56 -10.21 3.09
C ILE A 227 -13.71 -8.96 2.89
N TYR A 228 -12.40 -9.14 2.90
CA TYR A 228 -11.42 -8.06 2.75
C TYR A 228 -10.29 -8.47 1.80
N CYS A 229 -9.90 -7.59 0.88
CA CYS A 229 -8.72 -7.80 0.04
C CYS A 229 -7.89 -6.52 -0.12
N ASN A 230 -6.60 -6.60 0.17
CA ASN A 230 -5.65 -5.48 0.03
C ASN A 230 -4.82 -5.63 -1.24
N LEU A 231 -5.14 -4.84 -2.27
CA LEU A 231 -4.45 -4.79 -3.54
C LEU A 231 -3.43 -3.64 -3.57
N ASN A 232 -2.60 -3.58 -4.62
CA ASN A 232 -1.66 -2.48 -4.86
C ASN A 232 -2.28 -1.42 -5.79
N SER A 233 -1.51 -0.37 -6.09
CA SER A 233 -1.97 0.76 -6.90
C SER A 233 -2.19 0.48 -8.39
N SER A 234 -1.92 -0.72 -8.90
CA SER A 234 -2.33 -1.06 -10.27
C SER A 234 -3.86 -1.25 -10.41
N PHE A 235 -4.59 -1.38 -9.29
CA PHE A 235 -6.04 -1.59 -9.24
C PHE A 235 -6.87 -0.32 -9.04
N TYR A 236 -6.28 0.88 -9.21
CA TYR A 236 -6.99 2.15 -9.00
C TYR A 236 -8.21 2.34 -9.88
N PHE A 237 -8.28 1.63 -11.01
CA PHE A 237 -9.45 1.62 -11.88
C PHE A 237 -10.72 1.11 -11.18
N LEU A 238 -10.63 0.43 -10.03
CA LEU A 238 -11.79 -0.02 -9.23
C LEU A 238 -12.31 1.02 -8.23
N ILE A 239 -11.61 2.15 -8.07
CA ILE A 239 -11.95 3.19 -7.07
C ILE A 239 -13.11 4.04 -7.56
N GLN A 240 -13.10 4.43 -8.83
CA GLN A 240 -14.13 5.29 -9.39
C GLN A 240 -15.42 4.49 -9.56
N LYS A 241 -16.45 4.82 -8.78
CA LYS A 241 -17.82 4.32 -9.01
C LYS A 241 -18.56 5.38 -9.84
N LYS A 242 -18.85 5.04 -11.10
CA LYS A 242 -19.65 5.88 -12.01
C LYS A 242 -20.81 5.03 -12.51
N ASP A 243 -22.01 5.60 -12.56
CA ASP A 243 -23.16 4.99 -13.23
C ASP A 243 -23.01 5.18 -14.75
N GLN A 244 -21.95 4.59 -15.32
CA GLN A 244 -21.71 4.54 -16.76
C GLN A 244 -20.73 3.41 -17.09
N ILE A 245 -20.88 2.82 -18.26
CA ILE A 245 -19.92 1.88 -18.83
C ILE A 245 -18.86 2.68 -19.60
N GLU A 246 -17.58 2.37 -19.37
CA GLU A 246 -16.47 3.08 -20.02
C GLU A 246 -16.42 2.79 -21.54
N ASN A 247 -16.08 3.81 -22.34
CA ASN A 247 -16.09 3.70 -23.82
C ASN A 247 -15.23 2.56 -24.37
N TRP A 248 -14.08 2.29 -23.77
CA TRP A 248 -13.21 1.18 -24.21
C TRP A 248 -13.82 -0.20 -23.96
N ILE A 249 -14.81 -0.32 -23.08
CA ILE A 249 -15.55 -1.57 -22.88
C ILE A 249 -16.49 -1.80 -24.07
N PHE A 250 -17.06 -0.74 -24.66
CA PHE A 250 -17.92 -0.85 -25.84
C PHE A 250 -17.18 -1.13 -27.15
N SER A 251 -15.90 -0.79 -27.22
CA SER A 251 -15.09 -0.94 -28.45
C SER A 251 -14.81 -2.41 -28.81
N ASN A 252 -15.08 -3.36 -27.92
CA ASN A 252 -14.92 -4.78 -28.18
C ASN A 252 -16.01 -5.58 -27.48
N ASP A 253 -16.74 -6.42 -28.22
CA ASP A 253 -17.84 -7.20 -27.66
C ASP A 253 -17.40 -8.16 -26.55
N ASN A 254 -16.18 -8.71 -26.61
CA ASN A 254 -15.67 -9.53 -25.52
C ASN A 254 -15.41 -8.73 -24.24
N TYR A 255 -15.04 -7.45 -24.34
CA TYR A 255 -14.89 -6.60 -23.15
C TYR A 255 -16.25 -6.25 -22.58
N PHE A 256 -17.22 -5.94 -23.44
CA PHE A 256 -18.60 -5.73 -23.03
C PHE A 256 -19.21 -6.96 -22.33
N PHE A 257 -19.09 -8.16 -22.91
CA PHE A 257 -19.60 -9.37 -22.28
C PHE A 257 -18.80 -9.78 -21.03
N ALA A 258 -17.51 -9.48 -20.96
CA ALA A 258 -16.74 -9.66 -19.72
C ALA A 258 -17.23 -8.74 -18.61
N PHE A 259 -17.44 -7.45 -18.91
CA PHE A 259 -18.04 -6.47 -17.99
C PHE A 259 -19.42 -6.93 -17.52
N LEU A 260 -20.29 -7.28 -18.47
CA LEU A 260 -21.65 -7.70 -18.16
C LEU A 260 -21.67 -9.03 -17.40
N GLY A 261 -20.73 -9.94 -17.66
CA GLY A 261 -20.52 -11.17 -16.90
C GLY A 261 -20.19 -10.88 -15.44
N GLY A 262 -19.22 -10.00 -15.19
CA GLY A 262 -18.90 -9.55 -13.83
C GLY A 262 -20.07 -8.89 -13.14
N TYR A 263 -20.79 -8.01 -13.83
CA TYR A 263 -21.96 -7.35 -13.25
C TYR A 263 -23.12 -8.34 -13.00
N SER A 264 -23.29 -9.34 -13.86
CA SER A 264 -24.29 -10.41 -13.70
C SER A 264 -23.94 -11.38 -12.57
N ASP A 265 -22.66 -11.59 -12.28
CA ASP A 265 -22.26 -12.40 -11.13
C ASP A 265 -22.55 -11.71 -9.79
N ALA A 266 -22.62 -10.38 -9.77
CA ALA A 266 -23.10 -9.61 -8.62
C ALA A 266 -24.64 -9.54 -8.58
N GLU A 267 -25.26 -8.97 -9.62
CA GLU A 267 -26.67 -8.54 -9.59
C GLU A 267 -27.60 -9.39 -10.49
N GLY A 268 -27.04 -10.26 -11.32
CA GLY A 268 -27.76 -11.00 -12.35
C GLY A 268 -28.50 -12.24 -11.84
N ASN A 269 -29.53 -12.64 -12.58
CA ASN A 269 -30.35 -13.80 -12.28
C ASN A 269 -30.73 -14.54 -13.57
N PHE A 270 -30.23 -15.76 -13.71
CA PHE A 270 -30.74 -16.74 -14.65
C PHE A 270 -31.77 -17.61 -13.92
N GLY A 271 -32.89 -17.93 -14.58
CA GLY A 271 -33.86 -18.84 -14.00
C GLY A 271 -34.93 -19.29 -14.98
N VAL A 272 -35.49 -20.47 -14.69
CA VAL A 272 -36.65 -21.02 -15.39
C VAL A 272 -37.87 -20.82 -14.50
N TYR A 273 -38.91 -20.22 -15.05
CA TYR A 273 -40.10 -19.85 -14.31
C TYR A 273 -41.32 -20.14 -15.17
N SER A 274 -42.30 -20.88 -14.63
CA SER A 274 -43.45 -21.36 -15.39
C SER A 274 -43.03 -22.07 -16.68
N GLY A 275 -41.98 -22.90 -16.59
CA GLY A 275 -41.40 -23.63 -17.73
C GLY A 275 -40.59 -22.79 -18.73
N MET A 276 -40.41 -21.48 -18.49
CA MET A 276 -39.72 -20.58 -19.42
C MET A 276 -38.45 -19.98 -18.81
N ALA A 277 -37.31 -20.24 -19.48
CA ALA A 277 -36.03 -19.59 -19.19
C ALA A 277 -36.09 -18.07 -19.42
N ARG A 278 -35.45 -17.32 -18.52
CA ARG A 278 -35.26 -15.87 -18.62
C ARG A 278 -33.96 -15.47 -17.93
N PHE A 279 -33.36 -14.39 -18.42
CA PHE A 279 -32.33 -13.64 -17.70
C PHE A 279 -32.92 -12.33 -17.19
N ARG A 280 -32.55 -11.94 -15.97
CA ARG A 280 -32.92 -10.67 -15.34
C ARG A 280 -31.70 -10.05 -14.68
N LEU A 281 -31.55 -8.74 -14.80
CA LEU A 281 -30.52 -7.96 -14.11
C LEU A 281 -31.18 -6.66 -13.64
N GLY A 282 -31.26 -6.46 -12.33
CA GLY A 282 -31.92 -5.30 -11.74
C GLY A 282 -31.01 -4.59 -10.74
N THR A 283 -31.03 -3.27 -10.77
CA THR A 283 -30.13 -2.40 -9.99
C THR A 283 -30.71 -0.97 -9.94
N TYR A 284 -30.13 -0.13 -9.10
CA TYR A 284 -30.37 1.32 -9.06
C TYR A 284 -29.54 2.07 -10.11
N ASP A 285 -28.52 1.43 -10.70
CA ASP A 285 -27.63 2.01 -11.71
C ASP A 285 -28.32 2.10 -13.09
N LYS A 286 -29.21 3.08 -13.25
CA LYS A 286 -30.08 3.26 -14.42
C LYS A 286 -29.28 3.36 -15.72
N ASN A 287 -28.23 4.18 -15.75
CA ASN A 287 -27.52 4.47 -16.99
C ASN A 287 -26.71 3.25 -17.44
N ILE A 288 -26.10 2.50 -16.52
CA ILE A 288 -25.43 1.23 -16.84
C ILE A 288 -26.41 0.25 -17.47
N LEU A 289 -27.62 0.07 -16.90
CA LEU A 289 -28.62 -0.83 -17.45
C LEU A 289 -29.11 -0.40 -18.84
N MET A 290 -29.37 0.90 -19.02
CA MET A 290 -29.81 1.45 -20.30
C MET A 290 -28.74 1.23 -21.38
N GLN A 291 -27.49 1.57 -21.09
CA GLN A 291 -26.38 1.37 -22.03
C GLN A 291 -26.14 -0.11 -22.34
N ALA A 292 -26.28 -1.00 -21.35
CA ALA A 292 -26.20 -2.44 -21.57
C ALA A 292 -27.34 -2.95 -22.46
N ALA A 293 -28.58 -2.50 -22.23
CA ALA A 293 -29.73 -2.84 -23.06
C ALA A 293 -29.53 -2.37 -24.52
N ASP A 294 -29.10 -1.12 -24.72
CA ASP A 294 -28.85 -0.56 -26.05
C ASP A 294 -27.77 -1.35 -26.81
N LYS A 295 -26.66 -1.69 -26.14
CA LYS A 295 -25.60 -2.48 -26.76
C LYS A 295 -26.08 -3.91 -27.08
N LEU A 296 -26.85 -4.55 -26.19
CA LEU A 296 -27.43 -5.87 -26.46
C LEU A 296 -28.40 -5.83 -27.64
N ASN A 297 -29.28 -4.83 -27.72
CA ASN A 297 -30.21 -4.64 -28.83
C ASN A 297 -29.45 -4.45 -30.16
N LYS A 298 -28.38 -3.64 -30.17
CA LYS A 298 -27.49 -3.48 -31.35
C LYS A 298 -26.82 -4.79 -31.77
N LEU A 299 -26.55 -5.68 -30.82
CA LEU A 299 -26.04 -7.03 -31.10
C LEU A 299 -27.16 -8.03 -31.48
N GLY A 300 -28.40 -7.58 -31.67
CA GLY A 300 -29.55 -8.41 -32.02
C GLY A 300 -29.99 -9.33 -30.87
N ILE A 301 -29.81 -8.90 -29.62
CA ILE A 301 -30.33 -9.55 -28.42
C ILE A 301 -31.42 -8.65 -27.87
N ILE A 302 -32.68 -9.04 -28.03
CA ILE A 302 -33.85 -8.27 -27.63
C ILE A 302 -33.94 -8.24 -26.11
N THR A 303 -33.91 -7.03 -25.56
CA THR A 303 -34.05 -6.75 -24.13
C THR A 303 -35.34 -6.00 -23.83
N LYS A 304 -35.90 -6.21 -22.64
CA LYS A 304 -36.95 -5.35 -22.07
C LYS A 304 -36.37 -4.58 -20.89
N PHE A 305 -36.38 -3.25 -20.96
CA PHE A 305 -35.94 -2.35 -19.88
C PHE A 305 -37.15 -1.72 -19.21
N ASN A 306 -37.30 -1.93 -17.91
CA ASN A 306 -38.45 -1.46 -17.13
C ASN A 306 -38.02 -0.80 -15.82
N LEU A 307 -38.81 0.18 -15.36
CA LEU A 307 -38.81 0.65 -13.98
C LEU A 307 -39.67 -0.31 -13.15
N GLU A 308 -39.07 -1.03 -12.21
CA GLU A 308 -39.74 -2.07 -11.42
C GLU A 308 -40.11 -1.61 -10.00
N GLY A 309 -39.37 -0.65 -9.43
CA GLY A 309 -39.69 -0.04 -8.15
C GLY A 309 -39.43 1.46 -8.17
N ARG A 310 -40.38 2.27 -7.70
CA ARG A 310 -40.19 3.72 -7.54
C ARG A 310 -39.59 4.05 -6.20
N ALA A 311 -38.81 5.13 -6.13
CA ALA A 311 -38.38 5.71 -4.88
C ALA A 311 -39.62 6.14 -4.05
N ILE A 312 -39.71 5.63 -2.82
CA ILE A 312 -40.77 5.95 -1.88
C ILE A 312 -40.11 6.20 -0.52
N ILE A 313 -40.39 7.38 0.05
CA ILE A 313 -39.87 7.81 1.36
C ILE A 313 -40.18 6.73 2.41
N GLY A 314 -39.15 6.27 3.14
CA GLY A 314 -39.29 5.25 4.18
C GLY A 314 -39.26 3.79 3.70
N LYS A 315 -39.22 3.53 2.38
CA LYS A 315 -39.15 2.16 1.83
C LYS A 315 -37.97 1.98 0.87
N GLN A 316 -37.80 2.89 -0.08
CA GLN A 316 -36.80 2.77 -1.13
C GLN A 316 -36.30 4.17 -1.52
N ASN A 317 -34.99 4.40 -1.37
CA ASN A 317 -34.42 5.73 -1.52
C ASN A 317 -34.17 6.14 -3.00
N GLN A 318 -34.18 5.18 -3.93
CA GLN A 318 -33.90 5.40 -5.35
C GLN A 318 -34.75 4.47 -6.22
N ASP A 319 -35.00 4.84 -7.46
CA ASP A 319 -35.70 3.99 -8.43
C ASP A 319 -34.91 2.71 -8.75
N PHE A 320 -35.60 1.58 -8.81
CA PHE A 320 -35.03 0.28 -9.17
C PHE A 320 -35.46 -0.11 -10.58
N TYR A 321 -34.46 -0.26 -11.44
CA TYR A 321 -34.64 -0.59 -12.85
C TYR A 321 -34.24 -2.04 -13.11
N ARG A 322 -34.77 -2.63 -14.19
CA ARG A 322 -34.43 -3.99 -14.60
C ARG A 322 -34.36 -4.12 -16.11
N ILE A 323 -33.35 -4.83 -16.59
CA ILE A 323 -33.36 -5.45 -17.92
C ILE A 323 -33.75 -6.93 -17.82
N SER A 324 -34.49 -7.41 -18.81
CA SER A 324 -34.78 -8.83 -18.97
C SER A 324 -34.62 -9.30 -20.41
N ILE A 325 -34.15 -10.54 -20.57
CA ILE A 325 -34.04 -11.23 -21.86
C ILE A 325 -34.90 -12.48 -21.74
N ASN A 326 -36.04 -12.46 -22.43
CA ASN A 326 -37.06 -13.51 -22.35
C ASN A 326 -37.27 -14.20 -23.70
N GLU A 327 -36.98 -13.51 -24.81
CA GLU A 327 -37.16 -14.03 -26.16
C GLU A 327 -36.10 -15.11 -26.42
N LYS A 328 -36.56 -16.27 -26.89
CA LYS A 328 -35.80 -17.50 -26.85
C LYS A 328 -34.52 -17.45 -27.70
N LYS A 329 -34.58 -16.89 -28.91
CA LYS A 329 -33.40 -16.77 -29.79
C LYS A 329 -32.40 -15.78 -29.18
N SER A 330 -32.88 -14.63 -28.69
CA SER A 330 -32.06 -13.66 -27.97
C SER A 330 -31.40 -14.23 -26.72
N LEU A 331 -32.12 -15.02 -25.91
CA LEU A 331 -31.56 -15.61 -24.69
C LEU A 331 -30.48 -16.65 -24.99
N LEU A 332 -30.65 -17.50 -26.01
CA LEU A 332 -29.57 -18.40 -26.46
C LEU A 332 -28.35 -17.64 -26.96
N LYS A 333 -28.57 -16.60 -27.78
CA LYS A 333 -27.48 -15.75 -28.28
C LYS A 333 -26.75 -15.06 -27.13
N PHE A 334 -27.48 -14.55 -26.15
CA PHE A 334 -26.93 -13.96 -24.94
C PHE A 334 -26.11 -14.97 -24.13
N ILE A 335 -26.68 -16.14 -23.82
CA ILE A 335 -26.02 -17.22 -23.08
C ILE A 335 -24.71 -17.61 -23.76
N LYS A 336 -24.73 -17.83 -25.09
CA LYS A 336 -23.52 -18.18 -25.87
C LYS A 336 -22.38 -17.18 -25.66
N ASN A 337 -22.69 -15.89 -25.62
CA ASN A 337 -21.68 -14.83 -25.53
C ASN A 337 -21.24 -14.54 -24.09
N ILE A 338 -22.13 -14.64 -23.09
CA ILE A 338 -21.82 -14.31 -21.70
C ILE A 338 -21.23 -15.49 -20.92
N LYS A 339 -21.57 -16.73 -21.28
CA LYS A 339 -21.16 -17.97 -20.60
C LYS A 339 -19.65 -18.06 -20.28
N PRO A 340 -18.71 -17.65 -21.17
CA PRO A 340 -17.28 -17.67 -20.86
C PRO A 340 -16.85 -16.73 -19.72
N PHE A 341 -17.71 -15.78 -19.34
CA PHE A 341 -17.41 -14.72 -18.38
C PHE A 341 -18.20 -14.86 -17.07
N ILE A 342 -19.08 -15.85 -16.95
CA ILE A 342 -19.79 -16.15 -15.70
C ILE A 342 -18.88 -17.05 -14.84
N LEU A 343 -18.40 -16.51 -13.73
CA LEU A 343 -17.49 -17.19 -12.80
C LEU A 343 -18.22 -17.65 -11.52
N HIS A 344 -19.36 -17.04 -11.19
CA HIS A 344 -20.15 -17.47 -10.04
C HIS A 344 -20.77 -18.84 -10.29
N LYS A 345 -20.34 -19.86 -9.52
CA LYS A 345 -20.77 -21.26 -9.68
C LYS A 345 -22.29 -21.44 -9.79
N LYS A 346 -23.06 -20.82 -8.86
CA LYS A 346 -24.53 -20.87 -8.92
C LYS A 346 -25.10 -20.26 -10.21
N ARG A 347 -24.65 -19.06 -10.61
CA ARG A 347 -25.12 -18.38 -11.83
C ARG A 347 -24.77 -19.17 -13.08
N PHE A 348 -23.60 -19.78 -13.10
CA PHE A 348 -23.20 -20.68 -14.18
C PHE A 348 -24.16 -21.87 -14.31
N ASN A 349 -24.47 -22.54 -13.19
CA ASN A 349 -25.43 -23.65 -13.19
C ASN A 349 -26.84 -23.20 -13.61
N ASP A 350 -27.31 -22.07 -13.08
CA ASP A 350 -28.62 -21.49 -13.44
C ASP A 350 -28.68 -21.13 -14.95
N LEU A 351 -27.56 -20.66 -15.51
CA LEU A 351 -27.40 -20.37 -16.94
C LEU A 351 -27.49 -21.65 -17.78
N ILE A 352 -26.81 -22.73 -17.40
CA ILE A 352 -26.88 -24.03 -18.08
C ILE A 352 -28.32 -24.59 -18.03
N LEU A 353 -29.00 -24.45 -16.90
CA LEU A 353 -30.40 -24.85 -16.77
C LEU A 353 -31.29 -24.09 -17.76
N CYS A 354 -31.07 -22.78 -17.91
CA CYS A 354 -31.79 -21.97 -18.88
C CYS A 354 -31.49 -22.41 -20.33
N GLU A 355 -30.22 -22.67 -20.65
CA GLU A 355 -29.81 -23.16 -21.97
C GLU A 355 -30.51 -24.48 -22.32
N ASN A 356 -30.49 -25.45 -21.41
CA ASN A 356 -31.13 -26.76 -21.60
C ASN A 356 -32.65 -26.64 -21.74
N ASN A 357 -33.31 -25.84 -20.90
CA ASN A 357 -34.76 -25.58 -21.00
C ASN A 357 -35.15 -25.08 -22.39
N ILE A 358 -34.35 -24.18 -22.96
CA ILE A 358 -34.62 -23.63 -24.29
C ILE A 358 -34.47 -24.71 -25.37
N LEU A 359 -33.38 -25.50 -25.30
CA LEU A 359 -33.07 -26.55 -26.27
C LEU A 359 -34.14 -27.66 -26.25
N GLU A 360 -34.60 -28.08 -25.08
CA GLU A 360 -35.68 -29.06 -24.95
C GLU A 360 -36.99 -28.54 -25.55
N ARG A 361 -37.35 -27.28 -25.28
CA ARG A 361 -38.54 -26.65 -25.87
C ARG A 361 -38.44 -26.52 -27.39
N ASN A 362 -37.23 -26.36 -27.94
CA ASN A 362 -37.01 -26.36 -29.40
C ASN A 362 -37.30 -27.74 -29.99
N LYS A 363 -36.89 -28.81 -29.31
CA LYS A 363 -37.14 -30.19 -29.77
C LYS A 363 -38.63 -30.54 -29.72
N LYS A 364 -39.35 -30.13 -28.67
CA LYS A 364 -40.78 -30.44 -28.46
C LYS A 364 -41.72 -29.71 -29.43
N HIS A 365 -41.34 -28.53 -29.91
CA HIS A 365 -42.19 -27.68 -30.73
C HIS A 365 -41.54 -27.38 -32.08
N ARG A 366 -41.05 -28.40 -32.80
CA ARG A 366 -40.58 -28.23 -34.19
C ARG A 366 -41.68 -27.51 -35.00
N ILE A 367 -41.46 -26.23 -35.30
CA ILE A 367 -42.06 -25.48 -36.40
C ILE A 367 -41.00 -25.43 -37.49
#